data_AF-A0A1F3K3U9-F1
#
_entry.id   AF-A0A1F3K3U9-F1
#
_cell.length_a   1.000
_cell.length_b   1.000
_cell.length_c   1.000
_cell.angle_alpha   90.00
_cell.angle_beta   90.00
_cell.angle_gamma   90.00
#
_symmetry.space_group_name_H-M   'P 1'
#
loop_
_entity.id
_entity.type
_entity.pdbx_description
1 polymer ?
#
loop_
_entity_poly.entity_id
_entity_poly.type
_entity_poly.pdbx_seq_one_letter_code
_entity_poly.pdbx_strand_id
1 'polypeptide(L)'
;MSKIQIRLKFQFIFYFFLLAFCANSQNTIEGIPDKQFIDIKSFSGWSISSLPMKQPDLFPESELIDSVGYGFNRAKIAWYCIDPLFLRNNSATPVHIKLNPDLQSNHFVREVYEKEITPNKYPENNIPQNIAVLNLAFYPEEKGHYNYDVFPTSFSEGIDTFGQLHNPQTRWGGIARGLWSDSNFELKNIKFLEFWLMDPFVYDSTHSGGELYVNLGDISEDILKDSLQFYEQGLIVESHDTTIWGLVPNNRPQYNAFSSGETMREYQDVGYDGLRTVEEQEFLDDYLDAVFLHSGYETYQKELTDPSHDNYHYFKGSDYDEQELGILDRYKFYNNSDGNSPTASQSTEYYQTMGTITPDSEDYNRDTLFNQEENYFQYLIHIKPDSFKIGHNFIDDTISYNARFENETRSWVTWYHFTIPLDSIQRKVGNINDFKNIRYVRIFLRGFEKPIILRFATLTLTSKLDERYIISEQIQEDRIYIYPNPSTGNFKFYHKGDVNFYDFELYDMLGRKIEIEQIADQYFNFIDINLKNIELRGLRESIFFLHYRFNESPFYGCKKILIFKE
;
A
#
# COMPACT_ATOMS: atom_id res chain seq x y z
N MET A 1 11.29 67.80 -9.94
CA MET A 1 10.73 66.50 -10.37
C MET A 1 11.83 65.69 -11.07
N SER A 2 12.82 65.31 -10.27
CA SER A 2 14.18 64.95 -10.68
C SER A 2 14.52 63.53 -10.26
N LYS A 3 15.32 62.83 -11.08
CA LYS A 3 15.91 61.49 -10.88
C LYS A 3 14.93 60.32 -10.67
N ILE A 4 13.83 60.47 -9.95
CA ILE A 4 12.86 59.39 -9.65
C ILE A 4 12.03 59.01 -10.89
N GLN A 5 11.51 59.98 -11.64
CA GLN A 5 10.79 59.72 -12.91
C GLN A 5 11.69 59.14 -14.01
N ILE A 6 12.99 59.46 -14.00
CA ILE A 6 13.97 58.92 -14.94
C ILE A 6 14.33 57.47 -14.54
N ARG A 7 14.47 57.17 -13.25
CA ARG A 7 14.66 55.80 -12.74
C ARG A 7 13.47 54.90 -13.05
N LEU A 8 12.24 55.36 -12.80
CA LEU A 8 11.02 54.61 -13.11
C LEU A 8 10.84 54.37 -14.60
N LYS A 9 11.12 55.36 -15.46
CA LYS A 9 11.10 55.17 -16.92
C LYS A 9 12.19 54.21 -17.39
N PHE A 10 13.40 54.28 -16.85
CA PHE A 10 14.46 53.32 -17.18
C PHE A 10 14.11 51.91 -16.73
N GLN A 11 13.52 51.73 -15.55
CA GLN A 11 13.11 50.44 -15.03
C GLN A 11 11.95 49.85 -15.85
N PHE A 12 10.97 50.67 -16.27
CA PHE A 12 9.89 50.24 -17.15
C PHE A 12 10.38 49.88 -18.56
N ILE A 13 11.29 50.68 -19.15
CA ILE A 13 11.86 50.41 -20.47
C ILE A 13 12.76 49.17 -20.44
N PHE A 14 13.49 48.95 -19.35
CA PHE A 14 14.32 47.76 -19.14
C PHE A 14 13.45 46.50 -18.99
N TYR A 15 12.35 46.57 -18.21
CA TYR A 15 11.36 45.48 -18.13
C TYR A 15 10.71 45.18 -19.49
N PHE A 16 10.35 46.21 -20.26
CA PHE A 16 9.74 46.03 -21.58
C PHE A 16 10.71 45.40 -22.59
N PHE A 17 12.00 45.77 -22.54
CA PHE A 17 13.04 45.16 -23.36
C PHE A 17 13.32 43.71 -22.97
N LEU A 18 13.35 43.39 -21.67
CA LEU A 18 13.50 42.02 -21.17
C LEU A 18 12.31 41.13 -21.56
N LEU A 19 11.07 41.64 -21.44
CA LEU A 19 9.86 40.96 -21.89
C LEU A 19 9.87 40.68 -23.40
N ALA A 20 10.33 41.65 -24.21
CA ALA A 20 10.45 41.49 -25.66
C ALA A 20 11.55 40.48 -26.04
N PHE A 21 12.65 40.43 -25.30
CA PHE A 21 13.71 39.43 -25.49
C PHE A 21 13.22 38.02 -25.16
N CYS A 22 12.41 37.89 -24.10
CA CYS A 22 11.82 36.63 -23.68
C CYS A 22 10.70 36.12 -24.61
N ALA A 23 9.99 37.02 -25.29
CA ALA A 23 8.93 36.66 -26.23
C ALA A 23 9.48 35.93 -27.49
N ASN A 24 10.75 36.13 -27.83
CA ASN A 24 11.40 35.57 -29.02
C ASN A 24 12.10 34.21 -28.79
N SER A 25 12.14 33.67 -27.57
CA SER A 25 12.66 32.31 -27.35
C SER A 25 11.60 31.28 -27.76
N GLN A 26 11.80 30.62 -28.91
CA GLN A 26 11.05 29.41 -29.25
C GLN A 26 11.51 28.28 -28.31
N ASN A 27 10.74 28.05 -27.24
CA ASN A 27 10.90 26.86 -26.41
C ASN A 27 9.86 25.84 -26.88
N THR A 28 10.27 24.90 -27.72
CA THR A 28 9.55 23.65 -27.94
C THR A 28 9.75 22.79 -26.71
N ILE A 29 8.71 22.61 -25.91
CA ILE A 29 8.69 21.59 -24.86
C ILE A 29 8.43 20.28 -25.60
N GLU A 30 9.46 19.43 -25.75
CA GLU A 30 9.24 18.03 -26.08
C GLU A 30 8.40 17.42 -24.96
N GLY A 31 7.34 16.70 -25.32
CA GLY A 31 6.34 16.18 -24.37
C GLY A 31 7.00 15.45 -23.22
N ILE A 32 6.56 15.74 -22.00
CA ILE A 32 7.00 15.03 -20.80
C ILE A 32 6.61 13.56 -20.99
N PRO A 33 7.55 12.60 -20.94
CA PRO A 33 7.20 11.19 -21.07
C PRO A 33 6.30 10.78 -19.90
N ASP A 34 5.26 9.99 -20.20
CA ASP A 34 4.32 9.50 -19.20
C ASP A 34 5.05 8.72 -18.09
N LYS A 35 4.74 9.04 -16.83
CA LYS A 35 5.23 8.32 -15.67
C LYS A 35 4.77 6.86 -15.77
N GLN A 36 5.70 5.92 -15.95
CA GLN A 36 5.37 4.50 -15.84
C GLN A 36 5.20 4.14 -14.37
N PHE A 37 4.16 3.39 -14.06
CA PHE A 37 3.92 2.85 -12.73
C PHE A 37 3.31 1.44 -12.82
N ILE A 38 3.54 0.67 -11.77
CA ILE A 38 2.94 -0.65 -11.55
C ILE A 38 2.03 -0.50 -10.34
N ASP A 39 0.72 -0.61 -10.53
CA ASP A 39 -0.24 -0.59 -9.41
C ASP A 39 -0.30 -1.98 -8.77
N ILE A 40 0.00 -2.04 -7.48
CA ILE A 40 -0.02 -3.26 -6.68
C ILE A 40 -1.09 -3.19 -5.57
N LYS A 41 -2.01 -2.21 -5.62
CA LYS A 41 -3.05 -1.99 -4.60
C LYS A 41 -4.19 -3.01 -4.61
N SER A 42 -4.46 -3.69 -5.74
CA SER A 42 -5.61 -4.60 -5.83
C SER A 42 -5.56 -5.70 -4.75
N PHE A 43 -6.56 -5.74 -3.86
CA PHE A 43 -6.57 -6.65 -2.71
C PHE A 43 -6.54 -8.13 -3.13
N SER A 44 -7.23 -8.49 -4.23
CA SER A 44 -7.27 -9.86 -4.78
C SER A 44 -5.94 -10.35 -5.34
N GLY A 45 -4.96 -9.46 -5.52
CA GLY A 45 -3.62 -9.83 -5.95
C GLY A 45 -2.71 -10.25 -4.81
N TRP A 46 -3.17 -10.19 -3.56
CA TRP A 46 -2.41 -10.53 -2.36
C TRP A 46 -2.94 -11.81 -1.72
N SER A 47 -2.02 -12.59 -1.17
CA SER A 47 -2.27 -13.81 -0.38
C SER A 47 -1.52 -13.70 0.95
N ILE A 48 -1.76 -14.65 1.86
CA ILE A 48 -0.97 -14.75 3.09
C ILE A 48 0.51 -14.96 2.78
N SER A 49 1.37 -14.41 3.62
CA SER A 49 2.82 -14.48 3.46
C SER A 49 3.45 -15.62 4.27
N SER A 50 4.52 -16.21 3.70
CA SER A 50 5.54 -16.93 4.47
C SER A 50 6.25 -16.02 5.49
N LEU A 51 6.78 -16.60 6.57
CA LEU A 51 7.58 -15.89 7.57
C LEU A 51 8.88 -15.38 6.95
N PRO A 52 9.26 -14.10 7.15
CA PRO A 52 10.55 -13.61 6.67
C PRO A 52 11.72 -14.39 7.27
N MET A 53 12.51 -15.03 6.41
CA MET A 53 13.65 -15.85 6.84
C MET A 53 14.96 -15.07 6.81
N LYS A 54 16.02 -15.68 7.35
CA LYS A 54 17.39 -15.14 7.40
C LYS A 54 17.49 -13.83 8.19
N GLN A 55 16.60 -13.64 9.16
CA GLN A 55 16.54 -12.48 10.06
C GLN A 55 16.33 -12.93 11.51
N PRO A 56 17.27 -13.66 12.12
CA PRO A 56 17.10 -14.24 13.46
C PRO A 56 16.91 -13.20 14.57
N ASP A 57 17.24 -11.93 14.31
CA ASP A 57 16.97 -10.82 15.22
C ASP A 57 15.49 -10.39 15.25
N LEU A 58 14.75 -10.62 14.18
CA LEU A 58 13.32 -10.35 14.08
C LEU A 58 12.47 -11.62 14.22
N PHE A 59 12.93 -12.71 13.61
CA PHE A 59 12.22 -13.99 13.44
C PHE A 59 13.15 -15.17 13.79
N PRO A 60 13.45 -15.40 15.07
CA PRO A 60 14.28 -16.52 15.52
C PRO A 60 13.71 -17.90 15.15
N GLU A 61 12.40 -18.01 14.99
CA GLU A 61 11.67 -19.22 14.60
C GLU A 61 11.76 -19.55 13.09
N SER A 62 12.34 -18.65 12.28
CA SER A 62 12.37 -18.80 10.82
C SER A 62 13.26 -19.91 10.28
N GLU A 63 14.09 -20.52 11.11
CA GLU A 63 14.92 -21.68 10.75
C GLU A 63 14.21 -23.03 10.99
N LEU A 64 13.05 -23.03 11.66
CA LEU A 64 12.26 -24.23 11.88
C LEU A 64 11.72 -24.74 10.55
N ILE A 65 11.81 -26.05 10.35
CA ILE A 65 11.28 -26.76 9.18
C ILE A 65 10.42 -27.90 9.70
N ASP A 66 9.25 -28.06 9.09
CA ASP A 66 8.24 -29.05 9.45
C ASP A 66 7.93 -29.01 10.95
N SER A 67 7.69 -27.80 11.46
CA SER A 67 7.38 -27.54 12.87
C SER A 67 6.37 -26.41 13.02
N VAL A 68 5.30 -26.68 13.78
CA VAL A 68 4.26 -25.71 14.14
C VAL A 68 4.81 -24.42 14.79
N GLY A 69 5.99 -24.50 15.40
CA GLY A 69 6.66 -23.34 16.02
C GLY A 69 6.96 -22.20 15.04
N TYR A 70 7.05 -22.49 13.74
CA TYR A 70 7.20 -21.50 12.67
C TYR A 70 6.02 -20.51 12.60
N GLY A 71 4.82 -20.95 12.99
CA GLY A 71 3.58 -20.17 12.94
C GLY A 71 3.24 -19.39 14.22
N PHE A 72 3.94 -19.64 15.34
CA PHE A 72 3.48 -19.17 16.67
C PHE A 72 3.34 -17.65 16.80
N ASN A 73 4.19 -16.86 16.12
CA ASN A 73 4.11 -15.39 16.18
C ASN A 73 3.18 -14.77 15.13
N ARG A 74 2.49 -15.56 14.30
CA ARG A 74 1.60 -15.06 13.27
C ARG A 74 0.27 -14.60 13.88
N ALA A 75 0.03 -13.30 13.90
CA ALA A 75 -1.21 -12.69 14.34
C ALA A 75 -2.16 -12.40 13.17
N LYS A 76 -3.43 -12.17 13.49
CA LYS A 76 -4.49 -11.99 12.49
C LYS A 76 -4.25 -10.73 11.66
N ILE A 77 -4.29 -10.90 10.34
CA ILE A 77 -4.27 -9.82 9.37
C ILE A 77 -5.42 -10.01 8.38
N ALA A 78 -6.04 -8.91 7.97
CA ALA A 78 -7.09 -8.88 6.96
C ALA A 78 -6.78 -7.79 5.93
N TRP A 79 -6.96 -8.09 4.64
CA TRP A 79 -6.74 -7.17 3.54
C TRP A 79 -7.93 -7.14 2.60
N TYR A 80 -8.56 -5.98 2.45
CA TYR A 80 -9.83 -5.90 1.75
C TYR A 80 -10.08 -4.52 1.16
N CYS A 81 -10.97 -4.48 0.16
CA CYS A 81 -11.63 -3.25 -0.28
C CYS A 81 -13.09 -3.33 0.15
N ILE A 82 -13.56 -2.34 0.90
CA ILE A 82 -14.96 -2.29 1.33
C ILE A 82 -15.85 -2.16 0.10
N ASP A 83 -16.84 -3.05 -0.01
CA ASP A 83 -17.80 -3.04 -1.11
C ASP A 83 -18.74 -1.82 -0.96
N PRO A 84 -18.89 -0.99 -2.00
CA PRO A 84 -19.79 0.15 -1.98
C PRO A 84 -21.25 -0.19 -1.61
N LEU A 85 -21.69 -1.45 -1.72
CA LEU A 85 -23.01 -1.87 -1.26
C LEU A 85 -23.26 -1.51 0.21
N PHE A 86 -22.24 -1.54 1.06
CA PHE A 86 -22.39 -1.22 2.47
C PHE A 86 -22.59 0.27 2.74
N LEU A 87 -22.34 1.12 1.74
CA LEU A 87 -22.25 2.58 1.90
C LEU A 87 -23.30 3.32 1.06
N ARG A 88 -23.96 2.66 0.10
CA ARG A 88 -24.92 3.29 -0.83
C ARG A 88 -26.39 3.14 -0.44
N ASN A 89 -26.69 2.46 0.67
CA ASN A 89 -28.05 2.31 1.23
C ASN A 89 -29.11 1.81 0.22
N ASN A 90 -28.68 0.95 -0.71
CA ASN A 90 -29.53 0.36 -1.74
C ASN A 90 -30.25 -0.90 -1.21
N SER A 91 -30.89 -1.67 -2.09
CA SER A 91 -31.61 -2.90 -1.70
C SER A 91 -30.70 -4.06 -1.29
N ALA A 92 -29.40 -3.98 -1.56
CA ALA A 92 -28.42 -5.01 -1.21
C ALA A 92 -27.67 -4.70 0.11
N THR A 93 -27.84 -3.49 0.66
CA THR A 93 -27.29 -3.11 1.96
C THR A 93 -28.09 -3.80 3.08
N PRO A 94 -27.44 -4.48 4.05
CA PRO A 94 -28.12 -5.03 5.23
C PRO A 94 -28.97 -4.00 5.96
N VAL A 95 -30.13 -4.43 6.45
CA VAL A 95 -31.16 -3.52 6.99
C VAL A 95 -30.65 -2.80 8.24
N HIS A 96 -29.97 -3.48 9.17
CA HIS A 96 -29.44 -2.86 10.38
C HIS A 96 -28.39 -1.79 10.09
N ILE A 97 -27.50 -2.02 9.11
CA ILE A 97 -26.52 -1.02 8.65
C ILE A 97 -27.24 0.20 8.05
N LYS A 98 -28.20 -0.05 7.17
CA LYS A 98 -28.96 1.03 6.52
C LYS A 98 -29.78 1.88 7.50
N LEU A 99 -30.29 1.28 8.57
CA LEU A 99 -31.07 1.99 9.59
C LEU A 99 -30.19 2.69 10.63
N ASN A 100 -28.89 2.39 10.69
CA ASN A 100 -27.94 2.98 11.62
C ASN A 100 -26.78 3.66 10.88
N PRO A 101 -26.93 4.94 10.48
CA PRO A 101 -25.91 5.65 9.72
C PRO A 101 -24.59 5.82 10.48
N ASP A 102 -24.55 5.62 11.81
CA ASP A 102 -23.32 5.67 12.58
C ASP A 102 -22.36 4.52 12.21
N LEU A 103 -22.88 3.36 11.80
CA LEU A 103 -22.06 2.22 11.32
C LEU A 103 -21.30 2.54 10.03
N GLN A 104 -21.80 3.49 9.24
CA GLN A 104 -21.18 3.97 8.01
C GLN A 104 -20.32 5.23 8.24
N SER A 105 -20.47 5.88 9.40
CA SER A 105 -19.88 7.18 9.72
C SER A 105 -18.53 7.07 10.41
N ASN A 106 -17.58 6.42 9.72
CA ASN A 106 -16.24 6.17 10.23
C ASN A 106 -15.19 6.39 9.12
N HIS A 107 -14.08 7.07 9.42
CA HIS A 107 -12.96 7.26 8.50
C HIS A 107 -12.34 5.95 8.03
N PHE A 108 -12.50 4.85 8.76
CA PHE A 108 -12.07 3.52 8.33
C PHE A 108 -13.04 2.80 7.40
N VAL A 109 -14.28 3.29 7.29
CA VAL A 109 -15.38 2.61 6.59
C VAL A 109 -15.81 3.34 5.32
N ARG A 110 -15.94 4.67 5.38
CA ARG A 110 -16.50 5.48 4.29
C ARG A 110 -15.78 5.32 2.94
N GLU A 111 -16.49 5.68 1.87
CA GLU A 111 -15.92 5.86 0.54
C GLU A 111 -14.91 7.03 0.54
N VAL A 112 -13.91 6.92 -0.33
CA VAL A 112 -12.85 7.93 -0.50
C VAL A 112 -12.87 8.35 -1.97
N TYR A 113 -13.13 9.63 -2.23
CA TYR A 113 -13.26 10.11 -3.60
C TYR A 113 -11.95 10.69 -4.11
N GLU A 114 -11.72 10.65 -5.42
CA GLU A 114 -10.50 11.15 -6.04
C GLU A 114 -10.19 12.61 -5.68
N LYS A 115 -11.22 13.46 -5.57
CA LYS A 115 -11.07 14.87 -5.15
C LYS A 115 -10.50 15.06 -3.74
N GLU A 116 -10.56 14.04 -2.89
CA GLU A 116 -9.97 14.08 -1.55
C GLU A 116 -8.44 14.02 -1.60
N ILE A 117 -7.90 13.20 -2.50
CA ILE A 117 -6.45 12.99 -2.66
C ILE A 117 -5.87 13.93 -3.73
N THR A 118 -6.61 14.17 -4.81
CA THR A 118 -6.19 15.04 -5.92
C THR A 118 -7.23 16.13 -6.12
N PRO A 119 -7.29 17.16 -5.25
CA PRO A 119 -8.34 18.19 -5.29
C PRO A 119 -8.31 19.04 -6.57
N ASN A 120 -7.15 19.12 -7.23
CA ASN A 120 -6.95 19.89 -8.46
C ASN A 120 -7.31 19.11 -9.72
N LYS A 121 -7.55 17.80 -9.63
CA LYS A 121 -7.92 16.97 -10.76
C LYS A 121 -9.43 17.10 -11.02
N TYR A 122 -9.78 17.43 -12.26
CA TYR A 122 -11.19 17.49 -12.67
C TYR A 122 -11.62 16.10 -13.11
N PRO A 123 -12.64 15.50 -12.47
CA PRO A 123 -13.12 14.20 -12.90
C PRO A 123 -13.70 14.32 -14.31
N GLU A 124 -13.47 13.30 -15.13
CA GLU A 124 -14.10 13.19 -16.44
C GLU A 124 -15.62 13.30 -16.29
N ASN A 125 -16.24 14.16 -17.09
CA ASN A 125 -17.69 14.40 -17.09
C ASN A 125 -18.29 14.92 -15.77
N ASN A 126 -17.49 15.49 -14.85
CA ASN A 126 -17.94 16.01 -13.55
C ASN A 126 -18.55 14.95 -12.60
N ILE A 127 -18.32 13.65 -12.83
CA ILE A 127 -18.83 12.58 -11.97
C ILE A 127 -17.79 12.28 -10.89
N PRO A 128 -18.12 12.35 -9.58
CA PRO A 128 -17.18 11.97 -8.53
C PRO A 128 -16.73 10.51 -8.69
N GLN A 129 -15.43 10.28 -8.82
CA GLN A 129 -14.85 8.93 -8.90
C GLN A 129 -14.45 8.45 -7.51
N ASN A 130 -14.98 7.30 -7.09
CA ASN A 130 -14.56 6.62 -5.85
C ASN A 130 -13.22 5.91 -6.10
N ILE A 131 -12.30 6.00 -5.14
CA ILE A 131 -11.04 5.26 -5.12
C ILE A 131 -11.29 3.93 -4.41
N ALA A 132 -10.96 2.81 -5.06
CA ALA A 132 -10.91 1.51 -4.40
C ALA A 132 -9.71 1.48 -3.44
N VAL A 133 -9.97 1.66 -2.14
CA VAL A 133 -8.94 1.71 -1.10
C VAL A 133 -8.58 0.30 -0.65
N LEU A 134 -7.28 -0.01 -0.61
CA LEU A 134 -6.80 -1.22 0.06
C LEU A 134 -6.72 -0.93 1.56
N ASN A 135 -7.49 -1.68 2.35
CA ASN A 135 -7.45 -1.65 3.80
C ASN A 135 -6.60 -2.83 4.24
N LEU A 136 -5.60 -2.57 5.08
CA LEU A 136 -4.78 -3.58 5.74
C LEU A 136 -5.02 -3.44 7.24
N ALA A 137 -5.81 -4.36 7.80
CA ALA A 137 -6.14 -4.40 9.22
C ALA A 137 -5.30 -5.47 9.92
N PHE A 138 -4.69 -5.12 11.04
CA PHE A 138 -3.84 -6.01 11.82
C PHE A 138 -4.30 -6.05 13.27
N TYR A 139 -4.48 -7.26 13.81
CA TYR A 139 -4.99 -7.52 15.15
C TYR A 139 -3.92 -8.33 15.91
N PRO A 140 -2.96 -7.66 16.59
CA PRO A 140 -1.77 -8.32 17.13
C PRO A 140 -2.06 -9.26 18.32
N GLU A 141 -3.20 -9.09 18.98
CA GLU A 141 -3.65 -9.93 20.11
C GLU A 141 -4.41 -11.19 19.65
N GLU A 142 -4.71 -11.32 18.35
CA GLU A 142 -5.52 -12.42 17.83
C GLU A 142 -4.69 -13.37 16.98
N LYS A 143 -4.98 -14.67 17.08
CA LYS A 143 -4.32 -15.70 16.27
C LYS A 143 -4.59 -15.49 14.77
N GLY A 144 -3.53 -15.52 13.98
CA GLY A 144 -3.61 -15.60 12.53
C GLY A 144 -3.68 -17.05 12.05
N HIS A 145 -3.76 -17.23 10.74
CA HIS A 145 -3.85 -18.54 10.10
C HIS A 145 -2.71 -19.47 10.49
N TYR A 146 -3.03 -20.72 10.80
CA TYR A 146 -2.11 -21.80 11.15
C TYR A 146 -1.21 -21.45 12.35
N ASN A 147 -1.80 -20.80 13.37
CA ASN A 147 -1.10 -20.45 14.62
C ASN A 147 -1.52 -21.34 15.79
N TYR A 148 -0.74 -22.39 16.00
CA TYR A 148 -0.95 -23.37 17.08
C TYR A 148 -0.23 -23.01 18.40
N ASP A 149 0.05 -21.72 18.67
CA ASP A 149 0.68 -21.27 19.92
C ASP A 149 -0.24 -21.48 21.13
N VAL A 150 0.28 -22.04 22.22
CA VAL A 150 -0.49 -22.27 23.46
C VAL A 150 0.35 -21.87 24.66
N PHE A 151 1.46 -22.58 24.86
CA PHE A 151 2.37 -22.36 25.96
C PHE A 151 3.54 -21.46 25.55
N PRO A 152 4.12 -20.68 26.48
CA PRO A 152 5.34 -19.94 26.22
C PRO A 152 6.48 -20.87 25.77
N THR A 153 7.19 -20.47 24.72
CA THR A 153 8.33 -21.17 24.14
C THR A 153 9.55 -20.25 24.08
N SER A 154 10.64 -20.69 23.45
CA SER A 154 11.78 -19.80 23.16
C SER A 154 11.46 -18.73 22.10
N PHE A 155 10.34 -18.85 21.40
CA PHE A 155 9.97 -18.01 20.27
C PHE A 155 8.72 -17.17 20.53
N SER A 156 7.80 -17.65 21.38
CA SER A 156 6.49 -17.06 21.66
C SER A 156 6.18 -17.01 23.15
N GLU A 157 5.32 -16.08 23.56
CA GLU A 157 4.83 -15.98 24.94
C GLU A 157 3.51 -16.75 25.18
N GLY A 158 3.06 -17.55 24.21
CA GLY A 158 1.81 -18.32 24.31
C GLY A 158 0.55 -17.46 24.23
N ILE A 159 -0.56 -18.04 24.69
CA ILE A 159 -1.88 -17.39 24.79
C ILE A 159 -2.34 -17.22 26.23
N ASP A 160 -3.29 -16.32 26.42
CA ASP A 160 -4.00 -16.15 27.68
C ASP A 160 -5.19 -17.14 27.82
N THR A 161 -5.93 -17.02 28.92
CA THR A 161 -7.10 -17.87 29.18
C THR A 161 -8.26 -17.64 28.21
N PHE A 162 -8.29 -16.50 27.52
CA PHE A 162 -9.31 -16.14 26.53
C PHE A 162 -8.89 -16.51 25.09
N GLY A 163 -7.70 -17.08 24.90
CA GLY A 163 -7.15 -17.44 23.60
C GLY A 163 -6.43 -16.30 22.88
N GLN A 164 -6.19 -15.17 23.56
CA GLN A 164 -5.47 -14.03 22.97
C GLN A 164 -3.96 -14.21 23.09
N LEU A 165 -3.22 -13.75 22.09
CA LEU A 165 -1.77 -13.83 22.04
C LEU A 165 -1.13 -12.90 23.10
N HIS A 166 -0.26 -13.46 23.93
CA HIS A 166 0.58 -12.65 24.81
C HIS A 166 1.65 -11.89 24.03
N ASN A 167 2.05 -10.74 24.58
CA ASN A 167 3.07 -9.84 24.02
C ASN A 167 2.79 -9.47 22.55
N PRO A 168 1.69 -8.75 22.26
CA PRO A 168 1.27 -8.42 20.89
C PRO A 168 2.37 -7.74 20.03
N GLN A 169 3.31 -7.02 20.65
CA GLN A 169 4.41 -6.35 19.94
C GLN A 169 5.37 -7.32 19.24
N THR A 170 5.56 -8.54 19.75
CA THR A 170 6.45 -9.52 19.10
C THR A 170 5.79 -10.20 17.92
N ARG A 171 4.45 -10.17 17.87
CA ARG A 171 3.64 -10.81 16.84
C ARG A 171 3.70 -10.02 15.53
N TRP A 172 3.49 -10.72 14.43
CA TRP A 172 3.54 -10.16 13.10
C TRP A 172 2.40 -10.69 12.23
N GLY A 173 2.05 -9.96 11.18
CA GLY A 173 1.12 -10.42 10.15
C GLY A 173 1.55 -9.88 8.81
N GLY A 174 1.46 -10.68 7.75
CA GLY A 174 1.95 -10.26 6.44
C GLY A 174 1.22 -10.88 5.28
N ILE A 175 1.30 -10.16 4.16
CA ILE A 175 0.74 -10.54 2.87
C ILE A 175 1.83 -10.48 1.81
N ALA A 176 1.75 -11.37 0.82
CA ALA A 176 2.68 -11.45 -0.28
C ALA A 176 1.94 -11.49 -1.62
N ARG A 177 2.64 -11.12 -2.69
CA ARG A 177 2.15 -11.23 -4.06
C ARG A 177 3.27 -11.39 -5.07
N GLY A 178 2.95 -12.06 -6.18
CA GLY A 178 3.80 -12.10 -7.37
C GLY A 178 3.65 -10.85 -8.26
N LEU A 179 4.73 -10.54 -8.98
CA LEU A 179 4.83 -9.53 -10.04
C LEU A 179 5.03 -10.25 -11.38
N TRP A 180 3.93 -10.55 -12.07
CA TRP A 180 3.93 -11.46 -13.22
C TRP A 180 4.69 -10.95 -14.46
N SER A 181 4.49 -9.70 -14.85
CA SER A 181 5.00 -9.16 -16.12
C SER A 181 6.17 -8.20 -15.95
N ASP A 182 6.48 -7.82 -14.71
CA ASP A 182 7.13 -6.54 -14.41
C ASP A 182 8.31 -6.66 -13.43
N SER A 183 9.05 -7.77 -13.47
CA SER A 183 10.11 -8.04 -12.48
C SER A 183 11.42 -7.28 -12.69
N ASN A 184 11.69 -6.77 -13.90
CA ASN A 184 12.92 -6.02 -14.17
C ASN A 184 12.71 -4.52 -13.98
N PHE A 185 12.89 -4.07 -12.74
CA PHE A 185 12.72 -2.68 -12.34
C PHE A 185 13.79 -1.77 -12.95
N GLU A 186 15.00 -2.28 -13.22
CA GLU A 186 16.04 -1.48 -13.90
C GLU A 186 15.64 -1.12 -15.33
N LEU A 187 15.16 -2.09 -16.10
CA LEU A 187 14.68 -1.87 -17.47
C LEU A 187 13.47 -0.93 -17.50
N LYS A 188 12.59 -1.01 -16.51
CA LYS A 188 11.42 -0.15 -16.36
C LYS A 188 11.71 1.19 -15.66
N ASN A 189 12.97 1.43 -15.28
CA ASN A 189 13.39 2.59 -14.51
C ASN A 189 12.53 2.84 -13.25
N ILE A 190 12.04 1.78 -12.60
CA ILE A 190 11.34 1.86 -11.32
C ILE A 190 12.33 2.28 -10.25
N LYS A 191 11.98 3.33 -9.50
CA LYS A 191 12.87 3.97 -8.51
C LYS A 191 12.20 4.23 -7.18
N PHE A 192 10.87 4.28 -7.11
CA PHE A 192 10.17 4.55 -5.87
C PHE A 192 9.04 3.56 -5.63
N LEU A 193 8.77 3.31 -4.36
CA LEU A 193 7.49 2.82 -3.88
C LEU A 193 6.72 4.04 -3.37
N GLU A 194 5.57 4.32 -3.97
CA GLU A 194 4.73 5.48 -3.65
C GLU A 194 3.34 5.04 -3.20
N PHE A 195 2.82 5.68 -2.15
CA PHE A 195 1.44 5.47 -1.71
C PHE A 195 0.89 6.65 -0.92
N TRP A 196 -0.42 6.86 -1.04
CA TRP A 196 -1.20 7.70 -0.12
C TRP A 196 -1.79 6.85 0.99
N LEU A 197 -1.37 7.12 2.22
CA LEU A 197 -1.85 6.46 3.44
C LEU A 197 -2.70 7.44 4.26
N MET A 198 -3.92 7.03 4.61
CA MET A 198 -4.75 7.78 5.55
C MET A 198 -4.11 7.75 6.95
N ASP A 199 -4.23 8.83 7.72
CA ASP A 199 -3.85 8.86 9.13
C ASP A 199 -4.50 7.68 9.89
N PRO A 200 -3.72 6.68 10.32
CA PRO A 200 -4.27 5.52 11.00
C PRO A 200 -4.60 5.83 12.48
N PHE A 201 -4.19 7.01 13.00
CA PHE A 201 -4.39 7.44 14.38
C PHE A 201 -5.55 8.43 14.54
N VAL A 202 -6.36 8.63 13.50
CA VAL A 202 -7.44 9.63 13.47
C VAL A 202 -8.43 9.53 14.64
N TYR A 203 -8.61 8.34 15.23
CA TYR A 203 -9.46 8.12 16.42
C TYR A 203 -8.71 7.83 17.72
N ASP A 204 -7.43 7.45 17.65
CA ASP A 204 -6.60 7.18 18.83
C ASP A 204 -5.18 7.74 18.63
N SER A 205 -5.00 9.00 19.02
CA SER A 205 -3.69 9.66 19.03
C SER A 205 -2.73 9.14 20.11
N THR A 206 -3.22 8.33 21.06
CA THR A 206 -2.41 7.76 22.16
C THR A 206 -1.82 6.39 21.80
N HIS A 207 -2.14 5.88 20.62
CA HIS A 207 -1.65 4.60 20.12
C HIS A 207 -0.11 4.61 20.04
N SER A 208 0.56 3.60 20.62
CA SER A 208 2.04 3.49 20.67
C SER A 208 2.67 3.30 19.29
N GLY A 209 1.91 2.71 18.38
CA GLY A 209 2.26 2.50 16.98
C GLY A 209 3.02 1.20 16.79
N GLY A 210 3.62 1.03 15.63
CA GLY A 210 4.37 -0.15 15.25
C GLY A 210 5.18 0.11 13.98
N GLU A 211 5.38 -0.93 13.20
CA GLU A 211 6.29 -0.93 12.06
C GLU A 211 5.64 -1.63 10.87
N LEU A 212 5.73 -0.98 9.71
CA LEU A 212 5.35 -1.52 8.41
C LEU A 212 6.63 -1.84 7.64
N TYR A 213 6.75 -3.08 7.21
CA TYR A 213 7.86 -3.54 6.42
C TYR A 213 7.40 -3.89 5.01
N VAL A 214 8.23 -3.54 4.03
CA VAL A 214 8.04 -3.91 2.63
C VAL A 214 9.31 -4.61 2.14
N ASN A 215 9.14 -5.80 1.61
CA ASN A 215 10.21 -6.59 1.01
C ASN A 215 10.00 -6.67 -0.50
N LEU A 216 11.07 -6.45 -1.26
CA LEU A 216 11.08 -6.51 -2.72
C LEU A 216 12.22 -7.44 -3.17
N GLY A 217 11.88 -8.57 -3.81
CA GLY A 217 12.85 -9.51 -4.35
C GLY A 217 12.27 -10.90 -4.56
N ASP A 218 13.06 -11.92 -4.26
CA ASP A 218 12.63 -13.31 -4.12
C ASP A 218 12.15 -13.54 -2.68
N ILE A 219 10.91 -13.99 -2.54
CA ILE A 219 10.24 -14.27 -1.27
C ILE A 219 9.79 -15.72 -1.32
N SER A 220 9.95 -16.46 -0.22
CA SER A 220 9.53 -17.85 -0.12
C SER A 220 8.01 -17.97 -0.28
N GLU A 221 7.56 -18.94 -1.07
CA GLU A 221 6.16 -19.32 -1.27
C GLU A 221 5.72 -20.42 -0.30
N ASP A 222 6.67 -21.03 0.41
CA ASP A 222 6.50 -22.01 1.49
C ASP A 222 5.88 -21.30 2.72
N ILE A 223 4.54 -21.21 2.74
CA ILE A 223 3.72 -20.57 3.78
C ILE A 223 3.65 -21.45 5.02
N LEU A 224 3.41 -22.75 4.80
CA LEU A 224 3.45 -23.80 5.83
C LEU A 224 4.78 -24.53 5.69
N LYS A 225 5.73 -24.16 6.55
CA LYS A 225 7.14 -24.48 6.33
C LYS A 225 7.41 -25.97 6.40
N ASP A 226 7.33 -26.68 5.29
CA ASP A 226 7.63 -28.11 5.15
C ASP A 226 8.44 -28.44 3.88
N SER A 227 8.74 -27.42 3.07
CA SER A 227 9.54 -27.52 1.83
C SER A 227 8.88 -28.35 0.72
N LEU A 228 7.59 -28.64 0.85
CA LEU A 228 6.74 -29.17 -0.20
C LEU A 228 5.87 -28.03 -0.76
N GLN A 229 5.42 -28.16 -2.01
CA GLN A 229 4.56 -27.15 -2.61
C GLN A 229 3.11 -27.56 -2.40
N PHE A 230 2.37 -26.82 -1.59
CA PHE A 230 0.94 -27.05 -1.42
C PHE A 230 0.11 -26.45 -2.57
N TYR A 231 -0.93 -27.17 -3.00
CA TYR A 231 -1.94 -26.68 -3.94
C TYR A 231 -3.24 -27.48 -3.84
N GLU A 232 -4.35 -26.81 -3.57
CA GLU A 232 -5.66 -27.39 -3.29
C GLU A 232 -6.19 -28.33 -4.39
N GLN A 233 -5.97 -27.98 -5.65
CA GLN A 233 -6.46 -28.78 -6.78
C GLN A 233 -5.80 -30.17 -6.86
N GLY A 234 -4.69 -30.39 -6.15
CA GLY A 234 -3.99 -31.66 -6.06
C GLY A 234 -4.61 -32.69 -5.13
N LEU A 235 -5.52 -32.27 -4.23
CA LEU A 235 -6.03 -33.10 -3.15
C LEU A 235 -6.92 -34.27 -3.58
N ILE A 236 -7.41 -34.25 -4.83
CA ILE A 236 -8.20 -35.37 -5.39
C ILE A 236 -7.32 -36.55 -5.82
N VAL A 237 -5.99 -36.38 -5.88
CA VAL A 237 -5.09 -37.44 -6.35
C VAL A 237 -4.80 -38.45 -5.23
N GLU A 238 -4.73 -39.75 -5.50
CA GLU A 238 -4.62 -40.79 -4.46
C GLU A 238 -3.33 -40.75 -3.59
N SER A 239 -2.36 -39.89 -3.90
CA SER A 239 -1.06 -39.84 -3.20
C SER A 239 -0.81 -38.47 -2.58
N HIS A 240 -0.79 -38.46 -1.25
CA HIS A 240 -0.44 -37.31 -0.42
C HIS A 240 0.65 -37.71 0.57
N ASP A 241 1.50 -36.75 0.91
CA ASP A 241 2.42 -36.83 2.03
C ASP A 241 1.77 -36.13 3.23
N THR A 242 2.03 -36.63 4.43
CA THR A 242 1.57 -36.02 5.67
C THR A 242 2.74 -35.30 6.32
N THR A 243 2.60 -34.00 6.54
CA THR A 243 3.57 -33.14 7.26
C THR A 243 3.04 -32.82 8.64
N ILE A 244 3.75 -32.03 9.45
CA ILE A 244 3.19 -31.58 10.74
C ILE A 244 2.01 -30.62 10.55
N TRP A 245 1.87 -30.03 9.37
CA TRP A 245 0.83 -29.05 9.06
C TRP A 245 -0.45 -29.72 8.57
N GLY A 246 -0.33 -30.78 7.78
CA GLY A 246 -1.48 -31.52 7.24
C GLY A 246 -1.11 -32.40 6.06
N LEU A 247 -1.91 -32.36 4.99
CA LEU A 247 -1.77 -33.18 3.79
C LEU A 247 -1.28 -32.35 2.60
N VAL A 248 -0.20 -32.80 1.97
CA VAL A 248 0.38 -32.13 0.80
C VAL A 248 0.33 -33.06 -0.42
N PRO A 249 -0.18 -32.61 -1.58
CA PRO A 249 -0.18 -33.42 -2.81
C PRO A 249 1.23 -33.72 -3.34
N ASN A 250 1.48 -34.97 -3.77
CA ASN A 250 2.83 -35.41 -4.19
C ASN A 250 3.17 -35.12 -5.66
N ASN A 251 2.18 -34.66 -6.44
CA ASN A 251 2.35 -34.43 -7.86
C ASN A 251 2.71 -32.97 -8.13
N ARG A 252 3.06 -32.66 -9.38
CA ARG A 252 3.22 -31.26 -9.79
C ARG A 252 1.89 -30.71 -10.31
N PRO A 253 1.54 -29.46 -9.99
CA PRO A 253 0.35 -28.83 -10.54
C PRO A 253 0.49 -28.70 -12.06
N GLN A 254 -0.50 -29.18 -12.82
CA GLN A 254 -0.52 -29.03 -14.28
C GLN A 254 -1.22 -27.74 -14.73
N TYR A 255 -2.25 -27.35 -13.98
CA TYR A 255 -3.05 -26.16 -14.19
C TYR A 255 -3.58 -25.68 -12.83
N ASN A 256 -3.78 -24.36 -12.70
CA ASN A 256 -4.41 -23.77 -11.53
C ASN A 256 -5.92 -23.62 -11.77
N ALA A 257 -6.63 -24.74 -11.64
CA ALA A 257 -8.08 -24.77 -11.69
C ALA A 257 -8.62 -25.97 -10.93
N PHE A 258 -9.78 -25.77 -10.33
CA PHE A 258 -10.50 -26.82 -9.65
C PHE A 258 -11.05 -27.90 -10.61
N SER A 259 -11.35 -29.07 -10.05
CA SER A 259 -12.07 -30.11 -10.78
C SER A 259 -13.51 -29.69 -11.10
N SER A 260 -14.11 -30.30 -12.13
CA SER A 260 -15.46 -29.98 -12.59
C SER A 260 -16.58 -30.62 -11.75
N GLY A 261 -16.26 -31.45 -10.76
CA GLY A 261 -17.24 -32.13 -9.92
C GLY A 261 -17.60 -31.31 -8.69
N GLU A 262 -18.88 -30.94 -8.53
CA GLU A 262 -19.32 -30.12 -7.39
C GLU A 262 -19.05 -30.79 -6.03
N THR A 263 -19.26 -32.11 -5.92
CA THR A 263 -18.99 -32.87 -4.69
C THR A 263 -17.51 -32.97 -4.36
N MET A 264 -16.63 -32.65 -5.30
CA MET A 264 -15.19 -32.69 -5.05
C MET A 264 -14.69 -31.36 -4.48
N ARG A 265 -15.46 -30.26 -4.63
CA ARG A 265 -15.05 -28.94 -4.12
C ARG A 265 -14.83 -28.98 -2.61
N GLU A 266 -15.69 -29.68 -1.87
CA GLU A 266 -15.57 -29.82 -0.41
C GLU A 266 -14.28 -30.52 0.06
N TYR A 267 -13.58 -31.24 -0.81
CA TYR A 267 -12.29 -31.89 -0.52
C TYR A 267 -11.10 -31.20 -1.21
N GLN A 268 -11.34 -30.09 -1.92
CA GLN A 268 -10.29 -29.31 -2.58
C GLN A 268 -10.11 -27.95 -1.93
N ASP A 269 -11.21 -27.26 -1.67
CA ASP A 269 -11.26 -25.90 -1.12
C ASP A 269 -11.23 -25.98 0.40
N VAL A 270 -10.05 -26.33 0.93
CA VAL A 270 -9.81 -26.74 2.33
C VAL A 270 -8.58 -26.06 2.92
N GLY A 271 -8.06 -25.01 2.28
CA GLY A 271 -6.93 -24.27 2.81
C GLY A 271 -5.56 -24.91 2.56
N TYR A 272 -4.51 -24.25 3.07
CA TYR A 272 -3.11 -24.58 2.83
C TYR A 272 -2.64 -25.85 3.53
N ASP A 273 -3.34 -26.33 4.55
CA ASP A 273 -2.99 -27.56 5.27
C ASP A 273 -3.59 -28.81 4.60
N GLY A 274 -4.52 -28.65 3.65
CA GLY A 274 -5.13 -29.77 2.95
C GLY A 274 -6.12 -30.58 3.80
N LEU A 275 -6.61 -30.02 4.90
CA LEU A 275 -7.52 -30.67 5.83
C LEU A 275 -8.82 -29.89 5.91
N ARG A 276 -9.96 -30.58 5.86
CA ARG A 276 -11.23 -29.92 6.22
C ARG A 276 -11.23 -29.64 7.71
N THR A 277 -11.99 -28.63 8.17
CA THR A 277 -12.17 -28.36 9.62
C THR A 277 -12.47 -29.62 10.46
N VAL A 278 -13.26 -30.58 9.94
CA VAL A 278 -13.57 -31.83 10.66
C VAL A 278 -12.38 -32.79 10.77
N GLU A 279 -11.47 -32.77 9.80
CA GLU A 279 -10.24 -33.56 9.77
C GLU A 279 -9.15 -32.88 10.61
N GLU A 280 -9.10 -31.55 10.62
CA GLU A 280 -8.24 -30.76 11.52
C GLU A 280 -8.51 -31.10 12.98
N GLN A 281 -9.77 -31.26 13.39
CA GLN A 281 -10.13 -31.64 14.76
C GLN A 281 -9.49 -32.96 15.20
N GLU A 282 -9.41 -33.93 14.28
CA GLU A 282 -8.77 -35.22 14.56
C GLU A 282 -7.24 -35.13 14.44
N PHE A 283 -6.74 -34.37 13.48
CA PHE A 283 -5.30 -34.21 13.22
C PHE A 283 -4.58 -33.39 14.31
N LEU A 284 -5.25 -32.39 14.85
CA LEU A 284 -4.74 -31.44 15.84
C LEU A 284 -5.24 -31.74 17.27
N ASP A 285 -5.62 -32.99 17.57
CA ASP A 285 -6.13 -33.41 18.88
C ASP A 285 -5.16 -33.03 20.02
N ASP A 286 -3.85 -33.24 19.81
CA ASP A 286 -2.80 -32.85 20.77
C ASP A 286 -2.77 -31.32 21.04
N TYR A 287 -3.01 -30.51 20.01
CA TYR A 287 -3.09 -29.04 20.15
C TYR A 287 -4.36 -28.63 20.88
N LEU A 288 -5.50 -29.22 20.54
CA LEU A 288 -6.78 -28.94 21.16
C LEU A 288 -6.79 -29.35 22.65
N ASP A 289 -6.17 -30.49 22.99
CA ASP A 289 -5.95 -30.93 24.37
C ASP A 289 -5.07 -29.95 25.14
N ALA A 290 -4.01 -29.41 24.50
CA ALA A 290 -3.16 -28.38 25.09
C ALA A 290 -3.95 -27.09 25.40
N VAL A 291 -4.80 -26.64 24.46
CA VAL A 291 -5.70 -25.48 24.67
C VAL A 291 -6.65 -25.76 25.84
N PHE A 292 -7.28 -26.93 25.90
CA PHE A 292 -8.20 -27.28 26.97
C PHE A 292 -7.51 -27.25 28.34
N LEU A 293 -6.30 -27.82 28.43
CA LEU A 293 -5.52 -27.87 29.65
C LEU A 293 -5.07 -26.49 30.13
N HIS A 294 -4.71 -25.59 29.20
CA HIS A 294 -4.18 -24.26 29.49
C HIS A 294 -5.26 -23.20 29.71
N SER A 295 -6.19 -23.07 28.75
CA SER A 295 -7.16 -21.97 28.67
C SER A 295 -8.58 -22.38 29.09
N GLY A 296 -8.85 -23.69 29.25
CA GLY A 296 -10.13 -24.22 29.71
C GLY A 296 -11.18 -24.40 28.61
N TYR A 297 -12.38 -24.84 29.02
CA TYR A 297 -13.42 -25.34 28.12
C TYR A 297 -13.95 -24.31 27.12
N GLU A 298 -14.12 -23.04 27.52
CA GLU A 298 -14.70 -22.02 26.64
C GLU A 298 -13.79 -21.74 25.43
N THR A 299 -12.49 -21.56 25.68
CA THR A 299 -11.49 -21.32 24.63
C THR A 299 -11.30 -22.56 23.76
N TYR A 300 -11.26 -23.76 24.38
CA TYR A 300 -11.27 -25.03 23.64
C TYR A 300 -12.45 -25.13 22.66
N GLN A 301 -13.67 -24.75 23.06
CA GLN A 301 -14.83 -24.80 22.17
C GLN A 301 -14.74 -23.82 20.99
N LYS A 302 -14.09 -22.66 21.18
CA LYS A 302 -13.84 -21.71 20.09
C LYS A 302 -12.81 -22.27 19.11
N GLU A 303 -11.69 -22.76 19.63
CA GLU A 303 -10.63 -23.39 18.83
C GLU A 303 -11.11 -24.63 18.09
N LEU A 304 -12.02 -25.42 18.68
CA LEU A 304 -12.61 -26.59 18.02
C LEU A 304 -13.40 -26.23 16.75
N THR A 305 -13.91 -25.00 16.63
CA THR A 305 -14.69 -24.59 15.44
C THR A 305 -13.85 -24.21 14.23
N ASP A 306 -12.57 -23.88 14.44
CA ASP A 306 -11.62 -23.47 13.40
C ASP A 306 -10.18 -23.64 13.94
N PRO A 307 -9.69 -24.89 14.11
CA PRO A 307 -8.37 -25.15 14.70
C PRO A 307 -7.21 -24.47 13.97
N SER A 308 -7.28 -24.36 12.63
CA SER A 308 -6.28 -23.74 11.76
C SER A 308 -6.50 -22.23 11.56
N HIS A 309 -7.58 -21.64 12.08
CA HIS A 309 -7.95 -20.21 11.93
C HIS A 309 -8.07 -19.72 10.48
N ASP A 310 -8.37 -20.62 9.55
CA ASP A 310 -8.35 -20.43 8.11
C ASP A 310 -9.71 -20.69 7.45
N ASN A 311 -10.79 -20.84 8.23
CA ASN A 311 -12.16 -20.88 7.75
C ASN A 311 -12.63 -19.55 7.13
N TYR A 312 -13.08 -19.60 5.88
CA TYR A 312 -13.60 -18.45 5.15
C TYR A 312 -15.01 -18.05 5.59
N HIS A 313 -15.24 -16.73 5.57
CA HIS A 313 -16.60 -16.20 5.70
C HIS A 313 -16.88 -15.06 4.74
N TYR A 314 -17.99 -15.17 4.00
CA TYR A 314 -18.43 -14.10 3.11
C TYR A 314 -18.96 -12.90 3.91
N PHE A 315 -18.55 -11.69 3.54
CA PHE A 315 -18.85 -10.46 4.29
C PHE A 315 -20.36 -10.13 4.38
N LYS A 316 -21.21 -10.75 3.56
CA LYS A 316 -22.68 -10.59 3.60
C LYS A 316 -23.44 -11.75 4.24
N GLY A 317 -22.77 -12.73 4.86
CA GLY A 317 -23.46 -13.87 5.46
C GLY A 317 -24.65 -13.44 6.34
N SER A 318 -25.76 -14.18 6.23
CA SER A 318 -27.01 -13.87 6.92
C SER A 318 -26.87 -13.95 8.45
N ASP A 319 -25.99 -14.82 8.94
CA ASP A 319 -25.59 -14.91 10.34
C ASP A 319 -24.92 -13.62 10.85
N TYR A 320 -24.08 -12.95 10.02
CA TYR A 320 -23.50 -11.64 10.36
C TYR A 320 -24.56 -10.54 10.42
N ASP A 321 -25.63 -10.66 9.63
CA ASP A 321 -26.80 -9.76 9.69
C ASP A 321 -27.63 -10.03 10.96
N GLU A 322 -27.84 -11.29 11.33
CA GLU A 322 -28.53 -11.68 12.58
C GLU A 322 -27.77 -11.24 13.84
N GLN A 323 -26.44 -11.25 13.79
CA GLN A 323 -25.56 -10.74 14.85
C GLN A 323 -25.39 -9.21 14.82
N GLU A 324 -25.97 -8.53 13.82
CA GLU A 324 -25.86 -7.09 13.59
C GLU A 324 -24.41 -6.58 13.50
N LEU A 325 -23.48 -7.37 12.93
CA LEU A 325 -22.06 -7.02 12.86
C LEU A 325 -21.80 -5.74 12.06
N GLY A 326 -20.80 -4.98 12.50
CA GLY A 326 -20.28 -3.80 11.82
C GLY A 326 -19.54 -4.13 10.52
N ILE A 327 -19.27 -3.12 9.69
CA ILE A 327 -18.68 -3.32 8.36
C ILE A 327 -17.25 -3.88 8.44
N LEU A 328 -16.44 -3.45 9.41
CA LEU A 328 -15.04 -3.89 9.52
C LEU A 328 -14.93 -5.36 9.96
N ASP A 329 -15.76 -5.78 10.92
CA ASP A 329 -15.76 -7.14 11.46
C ASP A 329 -16.08 -8.18 10.38
N ARG A 330 -16.94 -7.81 9.41
CA ARG A 330 -17.35 -8.66 8.28
C ARG A 330 -16.21 -9.05 7.35
N TYR A 331 -15.13 -8.28 7.30
CA TYR A 331 -13.98 -8.56 6.44
C TYR A 331 -12.87 -9.37 7.13
N LYS A 332 -13.01 -9.64 8.43
CA LYS A 332 -11.94 -10.25 9.23
C LYS A 332 -11.56 -11.67 8.79
N PHE A 333 -12.53 -12.44 8.31
CA PHE A 333 -12.37 -13.82 7.83
C PHE A 333 -12.56 -13.95 6.31
N TYR A 334 -12.61 -12.84 5.58
CA TYR A 334 -12.85 -12.86 4.14
C TYR A 334 -11.62 -13.34 3.33
N ASN A 335 -10.42 -13.28 3.93
CA ASN A 335 -9.17 -13.67 3.30
C ASN A 335 -8.71 -15.10 3.64
N ASN A 336 -9.52 -15.81 4.42
CA ASN A 336 -9.27 -17.18 4.84
C ASN A 336 -9.48 -18.14 3.65
N SER A 337 -8.84 -19.31 3.69
CA SER A 337 -8.68 -20.20 2.54
C SER A 337 -9.66 -21.37 2.53
N ASP A 338 -9.93 -22.03 3.66
CA ASP A 338 -10.90 -23.14 3.72
C ASP A 338 -12.31 -22.62 3.38
N GLY A 339 -12.90 -23.15 2.31
CA GLY A 339 -14.25 -22.82 1.87
C GLY A 339 -14.41 -21.47 1.18
N ASN A 340 -13.34 -20.89 0.61
CA ASN A 340 -13.38 -19.57 -0.03
C ASN A 340 -13.87 -19.59 -1.50
N SER A 341 -14.01 -20.79 -2.08
CA SER A 341 -14.41 -21.03 -3.46
C SER A 341 -15.66 -21.94 -3.59
N PRO A 342 -16.72 -21.75 -2.79
CA PRO A 342 -17.87 -22.65 -2.76
C PRO A 342 -18.61 -22.66 -4.09
N THR A 343 -19.14 -23.82 -4.47
CA THR A 343 -20.07 -23.93 -5.60
C THR A 343 -21.42 -23.31 -5.24
N ALA A 344 -22.26 -23.08 -6.26
CA ALA A 344 -23.61 -22.54 -6.04
C ALA A 344 -24.49 -23.47 -5.19
N SER A 345 -24.23 -24.78 -5.18
CA SER A 345 -24.96 -25.76 -4.37
C SER A 345 -24.46 -25.85 -2.92
N GLN A 346 -23.22 -25.40 -2.65
CA GLN A 346 -22.63 -25.36 -1.30
C GLN A 346 -22.95 -24.06 -0.55
N SER A 347 -23.26 -22.98 -1.28
CA SER A 347 -23.68 -21.72 -0.65
C SER A 347 -25.02 -21.88 0.08
N THR A 348 -25.06 -21.49 1.36
CA THR A 348 -26.30 -21.37 2.15
C THR A 348 -27.10 -20.11 1.79
N GLU A 349 -26.47 -19.17 1.09
CA GLU A 349 -27.04 -17.90 0.68
C GLU A 349 -27.66 -17.97 -0.73
N TYR A 350 -28.65 -17.12 -1.00
CA TYR A 350 -29.33 -17.03 -2.30
C TYR A 350 -28.50 -16.34 -3.41
N TYR A 351 -27.28 -15.90 -3.09
CA TYR A 351 -26.34 -15.23 -3.99
C TYR A 351 -24.97 -15.93 -3.90
N GLN A 352 -24.08 -15.62 -4.84
CA GLN A 352 -22.72 -16.17 -4.83
C GLN A 352 -21.92 -15.61 -3.66
N THR A 353 -21.32 -16.51 -2.89
CA THR A 353 -20.52 -16.22 -1.69
C THR A 353 -19.03 -16.47 -1.88
N MET A 354 -18.60 -16.79 -3.10
CA MET A 354 -17.19 -17.04 -3.41
C MET A 354 -16.32 -15.80 -3.22
N GLY A 355 -15.19 -15.99 -2.54
CA GLY A 355 -14.11 -15.00 -2.41
C GLY A 355 -13.15 -15.08 -3.59
N THR A 356 -12.92 -16.28 -4.12
CA THR A 356 -12.11 -16.54 -5.32
C THR A 356 -12.71 -17.66 -6.17
N ILE A 357 -12.19 -17.80 -7.39
CA ILE A 357 -12.54 -18.89 -8.33
C ILE A 357 -11.35 -19.81 -8.62
N THR A 358 -10.16 -19.43 -8.15
CA THR A 358 -8.93 -20.19 -8.32
C THR A 358 -8.58 -20.87 -7.01
N PRO A 359 -8.18 -22.15 -7.03
CA PRO A 359 -7.67 -22.84 -5.85
C PRO A 359 -6.51 -22.08 -5.22
N ASP A 360 -6.41 -22.19 -3.90
CA ASP A 360 -5.28 -21.70 -3.15
C ASP A 360 -4.06 -22.61 -3.36
N SER A 361 -2.90 -21.98 -3.53
CA SER A 361 -1.64 -22.67 -3.78
C SER A 361 -0.46 -21.82 -3.32
N GLU A 362 0.60 -22.48 -2.89
CA GLU A 362 1.93 -21.90 -2.61
C GLU A 362 2.66 -21.57 -3.92
N ASP A 363 2.08 -20.61 -4.66
CA ASP A 363 2.55 -20.15 -5.97
C ASP A 363 1.99 -18.72 -6.22
N TYR A 364 2.66 -17.71 -5.67
CA TYR A 364 2.18 -16.32 -5.69
C TYR A 364 2.21 -15.73 -7.10
N ASN A 365 3.13 -16.18 -7.94
CA ASN A 365 3.31 -15.72 -9.31
C ASN A 365 2.80 -16.73 -10.36
N ARG A 366 2.00 -17.72 -9.93
CA ARG A 366 1.32 -18.79 -10.70
C ARG A 366 2.14 -19.41 -11.83
N ASP A 367 3.47 -19.48 -11.67
CA ASP A 367 4.38 -19.99 -12.69
C ASP A 367 4.58 -21.52 -12.59
N THR A 368 3.87 -22.17 -11.65
CA THR A 368 3.93 -23.60 -11.31
C THR A 368 5.25 -24.07 -10.71
N LEU A 369 6.22 -23.17 -10.55
CA LEU A 369 7.47 -23.44 -9.86
C LEU A 369 7.33 -23.03 -8.41
N PHE A 370 7.98 -23.78 -7.53
CA PHE A 370 7.98 -23.50 -6.11
C PHE A 370 9.25 -22.73 -5.74
N ASN A 371 9.10 -21.48 -5.28
CA ASN A 371 10.22 -20.67 -4.81
C ASN A 371 10.34 -20.73 -3.28
N GLN A 372 11.41 -21.34 -2.76
CA GLN A 372 11.71 -21.35 -1.31
C GLN A 372 12.77 -20.31 -0.92
N GLU A 373 13.24 -19.53 -1.89
CA GLU A 373 14.37 -18.63 -1.73
C GLU A 373 13.96 -17.28 -1.13
N GLU A 374 14.75 -16.81 -0.18
CA GLU A 374 14.60 -15.51 0.47
C GLU A 374 15.81 -14.62 0.10
N ASN A 375 15.63 -13.81 -0.94
CA ASN A 375 16.63 -12.86 -1.45
C ASN A 375 15.95 -11.52 -1.80
N TYR A 376 15.91 -10.57 -0.88
CA TYR A 376 15.16 -9.32 -1.05
C TYR A 376 15.82 -8.11 -0.39
N PHE A 377 15.40 -6.94 -0.86
CA PHE A 377 15.62 -5.67 -0.19
C PHE A 377 14.43 -5.37 0.73
N GLN A 378 14.71 -4.87 1.92
CA GLN A 378 13.71 -4.55 2.93
C GLN A 378 13.73 -3.07 3.27
N TYR A 379 12.52 -2.52 3.32
CA TYR A 379 12.20 -1.15 3.69
C TYR A 379 11.27 -1.18 4.90
N LEU A 380 11.50 -0.28 5.83
CA LEU A 380 10.86 -0.13 7.13
C LEU A 380 10.32 1.30 7.18
N ILE A 381 9.02 1.37 7.36
CA ILE A 381 8.23 2.57 7.58
C ILE A 381 7.72 2.52 9.02
N HIS A 382 8.02 3.55 9.81
CA HIS A 382 7.54 3.64 11.19
C HIS A 382 6.09 4.11 11.20
N ILE A 383 5.20 3.29 11.76
CA ILE A 383 3.78 3.63 11.89
C ILE A 383 3.54 4.10 13.32
N LYS A 384 3.93 5.34 13.63
CA LYS A 384 3.83 5.94 14.97
C LYS A 384 3.34 7.37 14.86
N PRO A 385 2.51 7.88 15.80
CA PRO A 385 1.99 9.25 15.73
C PRO A 385 3.08 10.31 15.54
N ASP A 386 4.21 10.17 16.24
CA ASP A 386 5.33 11.13 16.17
C ASP A 386 6.11 11.11 14.86
N SER A 387 6.00 10.02 14.08
CA SER A 387 6.69 9.82 12.81
C SER A 387 5.94 10.38 11.60
N PHE A 388 4.68 10.81 11.77
CA PHE A 388 3.82 11.29 10.67
C PHE A 388 4.04 12.80 10.44
N LYS A 389 5.22 13.15 9.93
CA LYS A 389 5.65 14.53 9.63
C LYS A 389 6.34 14.58 8.27
N ILE A 390 6.04 15.60 7.48
CA ILE A 390 6.70 15.86 6.19
C ILE A 390 8.23 15.94 6.40
N GLY A 391 8.98 15.34 5.48
CA GLY A 391 10.45 15.27 5.49
C GLY A 391 11.02 14.17 6.38
N HIS A 392 10.18 13.45 7.12
CA HIS A 392 10.56 12.30 7.93
C HIS A 392 9.81 11.05 7.47
N ASN A 393 10.37 9.87 7.74
CA ASN A 393 9.68 8.59 7.51
C ASN A 393 9.18 8.42 6.05
N PHE A 394 9.93 8.96 5.09
CA PHE A 394 9.59 8.97 3.65
C PHE A 394 8.33 9.75 3.26
N ILE A 395 7.81 10.62 4.14
CA ILE A 395 6.64 11.45 3.85
C ILE A 395 7.10 12.72 3.11
N ASP A 396 6.59 12.94 1.91
CA ASP A 396 6.92 14.12 1.09
C ASP A 396 5.74 15.09 0.91
N ASP A 397 4.50 14.67 1.17
CA ASP A 397 3.31 15.51 1.07
C ASP A 397 2.20 15.09 2.05
N THR A 398 1.28 16.02 2.35
CA THR A 398 0.08 15.77 3.15
C THR A 398 -1.11 16.57 2.67
N ILE A 399 -2.30 15.98 2.74
CA ILE A 399 -3.56 16.65 2.42
C ILE A 399 -4.56 16.40 3.54
N SER A 400 -5.10 17.46 4.13
CA SER A 400 -6.18 17.37 5.11
C SER A 400 -7.54 17.61 4.45
N TYR A 401 -8.51 16.77 4.79
CA TYR A 401 -9.85 16.80 4.23
C TYR A 401 -10.91 16.76 5.34
N ASN A 402 -11.94 17.60 5.22
CA ASN A 402 -13.07 17.62 6.13
C ASN A 402 -14.20 16.75 5.55
N ALA A 403 -14.17 15.46 5.87
CA ALA A 403 -15.11 14.49 5.35
C ALA A 403 -16.51 14.70 5.94
N ARG A 404 -17.54 14.59 5.11
CA ARG A 404 -18.94 14.49 5.55
C ARG A 404 -19.29 13.02 5.64
N PHE A 405 -19.75 12.58 6.80
CA PHE A 405 -20.22 11.22 7.05
C PHE A 405 -21.70 11.05 6.72
N GLU A 406 -22.17 9.80 6.73
CA GLU A 406 -23.56 9.45 6.43
C GLU A 406 -24.54 9.99 7.47
N ASN A 407 -24.14 10.04 8.75
CA ASN A 407 -24.91 10.66 9.83
C ASN A 407 -24.88 12.21 9.81
N GLU A 408 -24.46 12.80 8.70
CA GLU A 408 -24.33 14.23 8.44
C GLU A 408 -23.25 14.98 9.25
N THR A 409 -22.60 14.31 10.20
CA THR A 409 -21.47 14.90 10.92
C THR A 409 -20.26 15.06 10.00
N ARG A 410 -19.30 15.86 10.46
CA ARG A 410 -18.07 16.14 9.72
C ARG A 410 -16.87 15.90 10.61
N SER A 411 -15.83 15.32 10.04
CA SER A 411 -14.57 15.06 10.73
C SER A 411 -13.38 15.26 9.81
N TRP A 412 -12.31 15.80 10.38
CA TRP A 412 -11.05 16.01 9.68
C TRP A 412 -10.24 14.72 9.66
N VAL A 413 -9.62 14.45 8.52
CA VAL A 413 -8.61 13.40 8.36
C VAL A 413 -7.48 13.92 7.49
N THR A 414 -6.27 13.43 7.73
CA THR A 414 -5.09 13.74 6.94
C THR A 414 -4.67 12.51 6.14
N TRP A 415 -4.31 12.72 4.89
CA TRP A 415 -3.63 11.75 4.04
C TRP A 415 -2.17 12.13 3.93
N TYR A 416 -1.30 11.14 3.99
CA TYR A 416 0.15 11.28 3.93
C TYR A 416 0.64 10.57 2.67
N HIS A 417 1.39 11.29 1.84
CA HIS A 417 2.06 10.70 0.68
C HIS A 417 3.43 10.21 1.10
N PHE A 418 3.68 8.92 0.88
CA PHE A 418 4.95 8.28 1.11
C PHE A 418 5.65 8.05 -0.22
N THR A 419 6.91 8.45 -0.32
CA THR A 419 7.79 8.20 -1.46
C THR A 419 9.07 7.56 -0.94
N ILE A 420 9.16 6.23 -1.05
CA ILE A 420 10.31 5.45 -0.60
C ILE A 420 11.25 5.20 -1.78
N PRO A 421 12.47 5.76 -1.80
CA PRO A 421 13.46 5.47 -2.83
C PRO A 421 13.96 4.03 -2.73
N LEU A 422 13.94 3.27 -3.83
CA LEU A 422 14.40 1.88 -3.83
C LEU A 422 15.92 1.75 -3.62
N ASP A 423 16.70 2.80 -3.83
CA ASP A 423 18.12 2.83 -3.49
C ASP A 423 18.38 3.04 -1.99
N SER A 424 17.37 3.48 -1.22
CA SER A 424 17.45 3.67 0.24
C SER A 424 17.27 2.35 1.03
N ILE A 425 17.98 1.31 0.60
CA ILE A 425 17.92 -0.03 1.18
C ILE A 425 18.36 0.02 2.65
N GLN A 426 17.50 -0.39 3.57
CA GLN A 426 17.85 -0.48 5.00
C GLN A 426 18.41 -1.86 5.36
N ARG A 427 17.90 -2.92 4.73
CA ARG A 427 18.40 -4.29 4.90
C ARG A 427 18.37 -5.05 3.59
N LYS A 428 19.43 -5.81 3.36
CA LYS A 428 19.56 -6.77 2.26
C LYS A 428 19.60 -8.17 2.87
N VAL A 429 18.69 -9.04 2.44
CA VAL A 429 18.59 -10.42 2.89
C VAL A 429 18.95 -11.35 1.73
N GLY A 430 19.78 -12.36 1.99
CA GLY A 430 20.23 -13.30 0.97
C GLY A 430 21.19 -12.69 -0.07
N ASN A 431 21.25 -13.30 -1.25
CA ASN A 431 22.18 -12.95 -2.33
C ASN A 431 21.52 -12.17 -3.47
N ILE A 432 20.87 -11.05 -3.15
CA ILE A 432 20.30 -10.12 -4.14
C ILE A 432 21.23 -8.92 -4.35
N ASN A 433 21.59 -8.58 -5.58
CA ASN A 433 22.58 -7.51 -5.85
C ASN A 433 22.01 -6.31 -6.62
N ASP A 434 20.91 -6.51 -7.33
CA ASP A 434 20.33 -5.50 -8.21
C ASP A 434 18.81 -5.68 -8.31
N PHE A 435 18.16 -4.77 -9.03
CA PHE A 435 16.71 -4.76 -9.21
C PHE A 435 16.28 -5.37 -10.57
N LYS A 436 17.08 -6.26 -11.14
CA LYS A 436 16.76 -6.87 -12.45
C LYS A 436 15.72 -7.98 -12.36
N ASN A 437 15.57 -8.59 -11.18
CA ASN A 437 14.64 -9.70 -10.97
C ASN A 437 13.94 -9.57 -9.61
N ILE A 438 12.99 -8.64 -9.53
CA ILE A 438 12.11 -8.46 -8.38
C ILE A 438 10.78 -9.16 -8.69
N ARG A 439 10.65 -10.41 -8.28
CA ARG A 439 9.48 -11.24 -8.62
C ARG A 439 8.33 -11.10 -7.63
N TYR A 440 8.61 -10.73 -6.39
CA TYR A 440 7.61 -10.71 -5.33
C TYR A 440 7.67 -9.43 -4.50
N VAL A 441 6.53 -9.09 -3.91
CA VAL A 441 6.39 -8.06 -2.89
C VAL A 441 5.78 -8.70 -1.65
N ARG A 442 6.38 -8.49 -0.48
CA ARG A 442 5.79 -8.86 0.82
C ARG A 442 5.64 -7.61 1.68
N ILE A 443 4.45 -7.43 2.24
CA ILE A 443 4.14 -6.36 3.20
C ILE A 443 3.84 -7.03 4.52
N PHE A 444 4.47 -6.62 5.60
CA PHE A 444 4.16 -7.15 6.93
C PHE A 444 4.20 -6.08 8.02
N LEU A 445 3.43 -6.32 9.07
CA LEU A 445 3.28 -5.46 10.24
C LEU A 445 3.83 -6.17 11.46
N ARG A 446 4.51 -5.41 12.35
CA ARG A 446 5.05 -5.90 13.62
C ARG A 446 5.15 -4.74 14.63
N GLY A 447 5.24 -5.04 15.92
CA GLY A 447 5.51 -4.04 16.95
C GLY A 447 4.29 -3.28 17.45
N PHE A 448 3.08 -3.70 17.06
CA PHE A 448 1.83 -3.08 17.50
C PHE A 448 1.34 -3.73 18.80
N GLU A 449 0.89 -2.93 19.76
CA GLU A 449 0.23 -3.40 20.98
C GLU A 449 -1.28 -3.56 20.83
N LYS A 450 -1.88 -2.81 19.89
CA LYS A 450 -3.33 -2.73 19.68
C LYS A 450 -3.64 -2.86 18.19
N PRO A 451 -4.90 -3.19 17.84
CA PRO A 451 -5.32 -3.25 16.45
C PRO A 451 -5.11 -1.94 15.69
N ILE A 452 -4.74 -2.04 14.42
CA ILE A 452 -4.50 -0.90 13.53
C ILE A 452 -5.07 -1.18 12.14
N ILE A 453 -5.57 -0.13 11.47
CA ILE A 453 -6.06 -0.20 10.08
C ILE A 453 -5.31 0.81 9.23
N LEU A 454 -4.57 0.32 8.24
CA LEU A 454 -3.88 1.13 7.24
C LEU A 454 -4.71 1.21 5.97
N ARG A 455 -5.08 2.42 5.55
CA ARG A 455 -5.90 2.65 4.34
C ARG A 455 -5.04 3.27 3.24
N PHE A 456 -4.76 2.49 2.21
CA PHE A 456 -3.97 2.90 1.05
C PHE A 456 -4.89 3.34 -0.08
N ALA A 457 -4.91 4.64 -0.40
CA ALA A 457 -5.63 5.16 -1.57
C ALA A 457 -4.89 4.83 -2.87
N THR A 458 -3.55 4.80 -2.82
CA THR A 458 -2.67 4.33 -3.89
C THR A 458 -1.63 3.38 -3.31
N LEU A 459 -1.08 2.47 -4.10
CA LEU A 459 0.10 1.67 -3.75
C LEU A 459 0.78 1.25 -5.04
N THR A 460 1.85 1.96 -5.40
CA THR A 460 2.44 1.89 -6.74
C THR A 460 3.95 1.83 -6.70
N LEU A 461 4.53 1.01 -7.57
CA LEU A 461 5.95 1.06 -7.89
C LEU A 461 6.11 2.00 -9.08
N THR A 462 6.82 3.11 -8.89
CA THR A 462 6.85 4.18 -9.87
C THR A 462 8.24 4.34 -10.45
N SER A 463 8.25 4.68 -11.74
CA SER A 463 9.46 5.16 -12.37
C SER A 463 9.77 6.58 -11.90
N LYS A 464 11.06 6.89 -11.82
CA LYS A 464 11.48 8.28 -11.83
C LYS A 464 11.09 8.80 -13.23
N LEU A 465 10.31 9.89 -13.31
CA LEU A 465 10.32 10.71 -14.53
C LEU A 465 11.79 11.01 -14.75
N ASP A 466 12.43 10.41 -15.76
CA ASP A 466 13.88 10.52 -15.87
C ASP A 466 14.20 11.99 -16.09
N GLU A 467 14.62 12.65 -15.01
CA GLU A 467 14.98 14.05 -15.03
C GLU A 467 16.06 14.30 -16.07
N ARG A 468 16.85 13.28 -16.48
CA ARG A 468 17.81 13.32 -17.58
C ARG A 468 17.20 13.32 -18.99
N TYR A 469 16.01 12.77 -19.19
CA TYR A 469 15.29 12.93 -20.46
C TYR A 469 14.74 14.34 -20.60
N ILE A 470 14.43 14.99 -19.48
CA ILE A 470 14.02 16.39 -19.49
C ILE A 470 15.21 17.35 -19.41
N ILE A 471 16.31 16.94 -18.79
CA ILE A 471 17.65 17.53 -18.78
C ILE A 471 18.45 16.81 -19.86
N SER A 472 18.05 16.94 -21.12
CA SER A 472 18.80 16.34 -22.22
C SER A 472 20.29 16.72 -22.12
N GLU A 473 21.19 15.87 -22.61
CA GLU A 473 22.61 16.21 -22.76
C GLU A 473 22.85 17.47 -23.63
N GLN A 474 21.78 18.08 -24.16
CA GLN A 474 21.74 19.38 -24.80
C GLN A 474 21.43 20.56 -23.86
N ILE A 475 21.46 20.39 -22.52
CA ILE A 475 21.52 21.55 -21.61
C ILE A 475 22.80 22.33 -21.90
N GLN A 476 22.65 23.38 -22.71
CA GLN A 476 23.64 24.43 -22.88
C GLN A 476 23.81 25.17 -21.54
N GLU A 477 25.05 25.59 -21.25
CA GLU A 477 25.52 26.10 -19.95
C GLU A 477 24.75 27.30 -19.34
N ASP A 478 23.73 27.85 -20.00
CA ASP A 478 23.00 29.06 -19.59
C ASP A 478 21.45 28.93 -19.52
N ARG A 479 20.88 27.72 -19.41
CA ARG A 479 19.40 27.52 -19.47
C ARG A 479 18.80 27.02 -18.13
N ILE A 480 17.75 27.71 -17.65
CA ILE A 480 16.91 27.29 -16.50
C ILE A 480 15.75 26.40 -16.95
N TYR A 481 15.57 25.21 -16.42
CA TYR A 481 14.45 24.33 -16.78
C TYR A 481 13.42 24.26 -15.67
N ILE A 482 12.15 24.07 -16.03
CA ILE A 482 11.01 24.17 -15.12
C ILE A 482 10.09 22.99 -15.36
N TYR A 483 9.80 22.23 -14.30
CA TYR A 483 8.99 21.03 -14.41
C TYR A 483 7.83 21.05 -13.43
N PRO A 484 6.60 20.79 -13.89
CA PRO A 484 5.46 20.64 -13.01
C PRO A 484 5.59 19.35 -12.20
N ASN A 485 5.30 19.42 -10.90
CA ASN A 485 4.99 18.27 -10.09
C ASN A 485 3.52 17.90 -10.40
N PRO A 486 3.26 16.73 -11.03
CA PRO A 486 1.92 16.36 -11.46
C PRO A 486 0.95 16.10 -10.29
N SER A 487 1.46 15.80 -9.09
CA SER A 487 0.64 15.52 -7.90
C SER A 487 0.15 16.80 -7.21
N THR A 488 0.95 17.87 -7.23
CA THR A 488 0.68 19.11 -6.49
C THR A 488 0.40 20.32 -7.37
N GLY A 489 0.81 20.29 -8.64
CA GLY A 489 0.83 21.46 -9.53
C GLY A 489 1.99 22.43 -9.26
N ASN A 490 2.95 22.07 -8.40
CA ASN A 490 4.14 22.89 -8.09
C ASN A 490 5.18 22.86 -9.22
N PHE A 491 6.17 23.77 -9.23
CA PHE A 491 7.21 23.81 -10.27
C PHE A 491 8.61 23.69 -9.68
N LYS A 492 9.43 22.79 -10.23
CA LYS A 492 10.85 22.63 -9.86
C LYS A 492 11.77 23.33 -10.85
N PHE A 493 12.78 24.05 -10.36
CA PHE A 493 13.76 24.78 -11.20
C PHE A 493 15.11 24.08 -11.21
N TYR A 494 15.69 23.90 -12.40
CA TYR A 494 16.97 23.23 -12.62
C TYR A 494 17.99 24.15 -13.30
N HIS A 495 19.24 24.10 -12.84
CA HIS A 495 20.38 24.75 -13.47
C HIS A 495 21.62 23.83 -13.46
N LYS A 496 22.60 24.09 -14.35
CA LYS A 496 23.87 23.37 -14.40
C LYS A 496 25.03 24.36 -14.23
N GLY A 497 25.82 24.22 -13.16
CA GLY A 497 27.01 25.04 -12.87
C GLY A 497 27.10 25.50 -11.41
N ASP A 498 28.29 25.94 -10.97
CA ASP A 498 28.61 26.43 -9.60
C ASP A 498 27.97 27.79 -9.25
N VAL A 499 26.91 28.17 -9.97
CA VAL A 499 26.33 29.50 -9.84
C VAL A 499 25.27 29.48 -8.76
N ASN A 500 25.62 29.98 -7.58
CA ASN A 500 24.66 30.26 -6.51
C ASN A 500 23.70 31.38 -6.96
N PHE A 501 22.43 31.03 -7.16
CA PHE A 501 21.34 31.98 -7.42
C PHE A 501 20.88 32.64 -6.12
N TYR A 502 20.49 33.92 -6.21
CA TYR A 502 19.86 34.66 -5.12
C TYR A 502 18.87 35.65 -5.75
N ASP A 503 17.76 35.92 -5.06
CA ASP A 503 16.59 36.67 -5.54
C ASP A 503 15.89 36.03 -6.75
N PHE A 504 14.85 35.23 -6.47
CA PHE A 504 13.85 34.83 -7.47
C PHE A 504 12.63 35.74 -7.40
N GLU A 505 12.24 36.29 -8.54
CA GLU A 505 10.99 37.03 -8.67
C GLU A 505 10.21 36.49 -9.87
N LEU A 506 8.97 36.08 -9.63
CA LEU A 506 8.07 35.55 -10.66
C LEU A 506 7.04 36.62 -10.96
N TYR A 507 6.81 36.86 -12.25
CA TYR A 507 5.82 37.81 -12.74
C TYR A 507 4.82 37.13 -13.66
N ASP A 508 3.57 37.55 -13.64
CA ASP A 508 2.59 37.16 -14.66
C ASP A 508 2.73 38.01 -15.95
N MET A 509 1.92 37.72 -16.97
CA MET A 509 1.84 38.51 -18.20
C MET A 509 1.48 39.99 -18.01
N LEU A 510 0.87 40.35 -16.88
CA LEU A 510 0.50 41.71 -16.54
C LEU A 510 1.60 42.43 -15.74
N GLY A 511 2.74 41.77 -15.51
CA GLY A 511 3.87 42.30 -14.74
C GLY A 511 3.61 42.35 -13.23
N ARG A 512 2.61 41.62 -12.72
CA ARG A 512 2.34 41.50 -11.28
C ARG A 512 3.28 40.48 -10.68
N LYS A 513 3.98 40.87 -9.60
CA LYS A 513 4.84 39.96 -8.83
C LYS A 513 3.97 38.91 -8.14
N ILE A 514 4.36 37.65 -8.28
CA ILE A 514 3.74 36.50 -7.63
C ILE A 514 4.59 36.14 -6.42
N GLU A 515 3.94 35.87 -5.29
CA GLU A 515 4.63 35.41 -4.10
C GLU A 515 5.13 33.98 -4.27
N ILE A 516 6.35 33.76 -3.82
CA ILE A 516 7.06 32.51 -3.97
C ILE A 516 7.62 32.12 -2.60
N GLU A 517 7.45 30.87 -2.19
CA GLU A 517 8.09 30.32 -1.00
C GLU A 517 9.27 29.45 -1.45
N GLN A 518 10.48 29.91 -1.14
CA GLN A 518 11.71 29.21 -1.49
C GLN A 518 11.95 28.06 -0.48
N ILE A 519 12.00 26.83 -0.97
CA ILE A 519 12.43 25.67 -0.19
C ILE A 519 13.83 25.32 -0.72
N ALA A 520 14.85 25.90 -0.08
CA ALA A 520 16.23 25.59 -0.43
C ALA A 520 16.63 24.28 0.25
N ASP A 521 16.47 23.15 -0.44
CA ASP A 521 17.11 21.90 -0.03
C ASP A 521 18.52 21.85 -0.60
N GLN A 522 19.54 21.78 0.27
CA GLN A 522 20.95 21.90 -0.11
C GLN A 522 21.59 20.62 -0.67
N TYR A 523 20.81 19.57 -0.93
CA TYR A 523 21.41 18.26 -1.21
C TYR A 523 21.90 18.07 -2.64
N PHE A 524 21.44 18.83 -3.63
CA PHE A 524 22.05 18.88 -4.98
C PHE A 524 21.83 20.28 -5.60
N ASN A 525 22.47 20.58 -6.74
CA ASN A 525 22.39 21.87 -7.47
C ASN A 525 20.98 22.20 -8.01
N PHE A 526 19.95 22.23 -7.17
CA PHE A 526 18.56 22.55 -7.51
C PHE A 526 17.98 23.53 -6.49
N ILE A 527 16.87 24.17 -6.87
CA ILE A 527 16.11 25.04 -5.98
C ILE A 527 14.64 24.65 -6.12
N ASP A 528 14.04 24.15 -5.04
CA ASP A 528 12.61 23.89 -4.97
C ASP A 528 11.87 25.20 -4.68
N ILE A 529 10.90 25.50 -5.54
CA ILE A 529 10.16 26.76 -5.51
C ILE A 529 8.68 26.44 -5.39
N ASN A 530 8.08 26.78 -4.26
CA ASN A 530 6.65 26.62 -4.04
C ASN A 530 5.91 27.91 -4.43
N LEU A 531 4.91 27.80 -5.30
CA LEU A 531 4.09 28.93 -5.73
C LEU A 531 2.87 29.05 -4.83
N LYS A 532 2.94 29.92 -3.82
CA LYS A 532 1.78 30.20 -2.97
C LYS A 532 0.72 30.97 -3.76
N ASN A 533 -0.54 30.52 -3.65
CA ASN A 533 -1.74 31.27 -4.06
C ASN A 533 -1.86 31.66 -5.54
N ILE A 534 -1.34 30.86 -6.49
CA ILE A 534 -1.76 31.03 -7.89
C ILE A 534 -3.06 30.25 -8.10
N GLU A 535 -4.20 30.93 -7.93
CA GLU A 535 -5.43 30.50 -8.55
C GLU A 535 -5.25 30.58 -10.09
N LEU A 536 -4.89 29.47 -10.74
CA LEU A 536 -4.99 29.30 -12.19
C LEU A 536 -6.49 29.21 -12.57
N ARG A 537 -7.25 30.28 -12.29
CA ARG A 537 -8.66 30.40 -12.61
C ARG A 537 -8.81 30.50 -14.13
N GLY A 538 -9.26 29.42 -14.75
CA GLY A 538 -9.91 29.44 -16.07
C GLY A 538 -9.00 29.65 -17.29
N LEU A 539 -7.68 29.61 -17.14
CA LEU A 539 -6.75 29.71 -18.28
C LEU A 539 -6.16 28.32 -18.58
N ARG A 540 -6.39 27.83 -19.80
CA ARG A 540 -5.77 26.60 -20.34
C ARG A 540 -4.24 26.73 -20.46
N GLU A 541 -3.76 27.96 -20.58
CA GLU A 541 -2.34 28.32 -20.72
C GLU A 541 -2.08 29.59 -19.91
N SER A 542 -1.07 29.58 -19.05
CA SER A 542 -0.62 30.78 -18.33
C SER A 542 0.86 31.03 -18.58
N ILE A 543 1.21 32.26 -18.97
CA ILE A 543 2.60 32.66 -19.23
C ILE A 543 3.11 33.45 -18.03
N PHE A 544 4.27 33.05 -17.52
CA PHE A 544 4.99 33.74 -16.45
C PHE A 544 6.41 34.10 -16.88
N PHE A 545 7.01 35.05 -16.17
CA PHE A 545 8.37 35.51 -16.38
C PHE A 545 9.16 35.36 -15.08
N LEU A 546 10.17 34.49 -15.10
CA LEU A 546 11.09 34.33 -13.98
C LEU A 546 12.26 35.27 -14.15
N HIS A 547 12.47 36.11 -13.14
CA HIS A 547 13.65 36.96 -13.00
C HIS A 547 14.59 36.34 -11.98
N TYR A 548 15.89 36.33 -12.30
CA TYR A 548 16.93 35.75 -11.45
C TYR A 548 18.26 36.49 -11.58
N ARG A 549 19.11 36.37 -10.55
CA ARG A 549 20.43 37.01 -10.48
C ARG A 549 21.54 36.01 -10.14
N PHE A 550 22.72 36.19 -10.76
CA PHE A 550 23.89 35.33 -10.58
C PHE A 550 24.97 35.99 -9.71
N ASN A 551 25.72 35.23 -8.90
CA ASN A 551 26.58 35.76 -7.80
C ASN A 551 27.74 36.63 -8.29
N GLU A 552 28.10 36.45 -9.56
CA GLU A 552 29.29 37.07 -10.13
C GLU A 552 28.96 37.93 -11.36
N SER A 553 27.68 38.17 -11.65
CA SER A 553 27.25 38.89 -12.85
C SER A 553 26.33 40.07 -12.52
N PRO A 554 26.59 41.27 -13.09
CA PRO A 554 25.64 42.39 -13.01
C PRO A 554 24.42 42.20 -13.94
N PHE A 555 24.35 41.11 -14.69
CA PHE A 555 23.28 40.83 -15.65
C PHE A 555 22.08 40.14 -14.96
N TYR A 556 20.89 40.66 -15.25
CA TYR A 556 19.61 40.04 -14.87
C TYR A 556 19.23 39.03 -15.95
N GLY A 557 18.94 37.80 -15.54
CA GLY A 557 18.33 36.81 -16.40
C GLY A 557 16.81 36.91 -16.34
N CYS A 558 16.14 36.76 -17.48
CA CYS A 558 14.69 36.61 -17.56
C CYS A 558 14.35 35.40 -18.42
N LYS A 559 13.45 34.53 -17.95
CA LYS A 559 12.97 33.38 -18.70
C LYS A 559 11.45 33.32 -18.75
N LYS A 560 10.91 33.12 -19.96
CA LYS A 560 9.48 32.94 -20.23
C LYS A 560 9.11 31.50 -19.90
N ILE A 561 8.07 31.35 -19.10
CA ILE A 561 7.53 30.08 -18.62
C ILE A 561 6.14 29.95 -19.21
N LEU A 562 5.86 28.83 -19.88
CA LEU A 562 4.53 28.45 -20.30
C LEU A 562 4.07 27.33 -19.38
N ILE A 563 3.00 27.58 -18.63
CA ILE A 563 2.35 26.60 -17.79
C ILE A 563 1.09 26.15 -18.51
N PHE A 564 1.07 24.88 -18.90
CA PHE A 564 -0.09 24.20 -19.44
C PHE A 564 -0.85 23.55 -18.29
N LYS A 565 -2.18 23.66 -18.33
CA LYS A 565 -3.06 22.87 -17.48
C LYS A 565 -3.58 21.75 -18.36
N GLU A 566 -3.10 20.52 -18.16
CA GLU A 566 -3.75 19.33 -18.72
C GLU A 566 -5.12 19.12 -18.07
#